data_AF-A0A3M9NJ35-F1
#
_entry.id   AF-A0A3M9NJ35-F1
#
_cell.length_a   1.000
_cell.length_b   1.000
_cell.length_c   1.000
_cell.angle_alpha   90.00
_cell.angle_beta   90.00
_cell.angle_gamma   90.00
#
_symmetry.space_group_name_H-M   'P 1'
#
loop_
_entity.id
_entity.type
_entity.pdbx_description
1 polymer ?
#
loop_
_entity_poly.entity_id
_entity_poly.type
_entity_poly.pdbx_seq_one_letter_code
_entity_poly.pdbx_strand_id
1 'polypeptide(L)'
;MQKKLLFLLMVLFVGTSYSQSSLPSNFFLKTLPNGLQVLVIEDHSVPLATIEIATKNGSFTESPEFNGLSHLYEHMFFKANKDYPSEEAFLDRMKELGIAANATTNTEIVNYFFTLPKFNLTKGLQFMNSAIQYPKFDTSEMKKENVVVDAEFQRQESNPYFALIDTMNHHLWGDLYSRKNVIGNHQVILTATPAKMETIKNKYYWPNNSLLTVAGDVSHEDVFNQVGKIMGSWKPSGFDPFQKFPIPEFKPLEKKDYFIVQSENIKVPLILFNWMGPDTRNDLKATYAADVFSFILSQNSSKFNKALSESGLALQVGLNYFTQKHVGPISLTAICNPAKAKACFEEIKHQINIMDNDDYFTDEQLATAKRQLEINDVRGKEITSNYVHTVSFWWCSASLDYYFNYIKNVQQVTRADIQKYVRKYIKDKPYCVGLLVNPQMDRQLQPATFFKAD
;
A
#
# COMPACT_ATOMS: atom_id res chain seq x y z
N MET A 1 -47.43 20.29 54.81
CA MET A 1 -47.20 20.77 53.42
C MET A 1 -45.76 20.49 53.02
N GLN A 2 -45.50 19.35 52.37
CA GLN A 2 -44.19 19.03 51.79
C GLN A 2 -44.29 19.18 50.27
N LYS A 3 -43.52 20.13 49.70
CA LYS A 3 -43.37 20.27 48.24
C LYS A 3 -42.27 19.32 47.78
N LYS A 4 -42.62 18.31 46.97
CA LYS A 4 -41.67 17.53 46.17
C LYS A 4 -41.39 18.28 44.86
N LEU A 5 -40.12 18.62 44.63
CA LEU A 5 -39.63 19.20 43.39
C LEU A 5 -39.25 18.04 42.45
N LEU A 6 -39.93 17.90 41.32
CA LEU A 6 -39.56 16.96 40.25
C LEU A 6 -38.40 17.57 39.45
N PHE A 7 -37.25 16.90 39.41
CA PHE A 7 -36.15 17.21 38.51
C PHE A 7 -36.30 16.34 37.25
N LEU A 8 -36.57 16.98 36.11
CA LEU A 8 -36.63 16.33 34.80
C LEU A 8 -35.19 16.23 34.25
N LEU A 9 -34.63 15.03 34.18
CA LEU A 9 -33.34 14.78 33.55
C LEU A 9 -33.53 14.71 32.03
N MET A 10 -33.08 15.74 31.31
CA MET A 10 -33.03 15.76 29.85
C MET A 10 -31.75 15.04 29.40
N VAL A 11 -31.87 13.80 28.93
CA VAL A 11 -30.75 13.06 28.33
C VAL A 11 -30.52 13.61 26.93
N LEU A 12 -29.48 14.43 26.77
CA LEU A 12 -28.96 14.85 25.47
C LEU A 12 -28.26 13.65 24.82
N PHE A 13 -28.94 13.01 23.87
CA PHE A 13 -28.29 12.13 22.90
C PHE A 13 -27.39 12.97 21.99
N VAL A 14 -26.09 12.99 22.28
CA VAL A 14 -25.10 13.48 21.33
C VAL A 14 -24.93 12.39 20.27
N GLY A 15 -25.74 12.48 19.21
CA GLY A 15 -25.50 11.71 18.00
C GLY A 15 -24.21 12.20 17.37
N THR A 16 -23.18 11.37 17.34
CA THR A 16 -22.00 11.60 16.50
C THR A 16 -22.45 11.48 15.04
N SER A 17 -22.79 12.60 14.42
CA SER A 17 -22.97 12.67 12.97
C SER A 17 -21.61 12.40 12.33
N TYR A 18 -21.35 11.16 11.92
CA TYR A 18 -20.33 10.89 10.92
C TYR A 18 -20.73 11.67 9.67
N SER A 19 -19.92 12.66 9.28
CA SER A 19 -20.05 13.31 7.99
C SER A 19 -19.85 12.24 6.93
N GLN A 20 -20.94 11.66 6.43
CA GLN A 20 -20.91 10.74 5.31
C GLN A 20 -20.23 11.47 4.15
N SER A 21 -19.13 10.91 3.65
CA SER A 21 -18.48 11.41 2.44
C SER A 21 -19.53 11.56 1.34
N SER A 22 -19.54 12.71 0.65
CA SER A 22 -20.28 12.82 -0.60
C SER A 22 -19.52 12.01 -1.64
N LEU A 23 -19.82 10.71 -1.70
CA LEU A 23 -19.39 9.85 -2.79
C LEU A 23 -19.73 10.54 -4.13
N PRO A 24 -18.92 10.36 -5.18
CA PRO A 24 -19.30 10.82 -6.51
C PRO A 24 -20.69 10.31 -6.88
N SER A 25 -21.44 11.03 -7.72
CA SER A 25 -22.84 10.71 -7.99
C SER A 25 -23.08 9.32 -8.61
N ASN A 26 -22.06 8.74 -9.24
CA ASN A 26 -22.09 7.40 -9.82
C ASN A 26 -21.53 6.31 -8.88
N PHE A 27 -21.29 6.63 -7.60
CA PHE A 27 -20.76 5.71 -6.60
C PHE A 27 -21.84 5.35 -5.59
N PHE A 28 -22.06 4.05 -5.39
CA PHE A 28 -23.10 3.54 -4.50
C PHE A 28 -22.50 2.52 -3.55
N LEU A 29 -22.47 2.82 -2.25
CA LEU A 29 -21.93 1.94 -1.22
C LEU A 29 -23.06 1.35 -0.38
N LYS A 30 -23.03 0.03 -0.18
CA LYS A 30 -23.97 -0.69 0.69
C LYS A 30 -23.23 -1.73 1.52
N THR A 31 -23.60 -1.89 2.79
CA THR A 31 -23.14 -3.00 3.62
C THR A 31 -24.25 -4.05 3.72
N LEU A 32 -23.95 -5.30 3.41
CA LEU A 32 -24.87 -6.42 3.54
C LEU A 32 -24.98 -6.87 5.02
N PRO A 33 -26.04 -7.62 5.41
CA PRO A 33 -26.19 -8.12 6.77
C PRO A 33 -25.04 -9.01 7.27
N ASN A 34 -24.32 -9.67 6.36
CA ASN A 34 -23.12 -10.47 6.69
C ASN A 34 -21.84 -9.62 6.81
N GLY A 35 -21.93 -8.30 6.74
CA GLY A 35 -20.81 -7.38 6.88
C GLY A 35 -20.02 -7.11 5.60
N LEU A 36 -20.31 -7.80 4.49
CA LEU A 36 -19.67 -7.50 3.20
C LEU A 36 -20.04 -6.08 2.77
N GLN A 37 -19.02 -5.25 2.54
CA GLN A 37 -19.21 -3.96 1.89
C GLN A 37 -19.22 -4.16 0.38
N VAL A 38 -20.19 -3.55 -0.29
CA VAL A 38 -20.37 -3.60 -1.73
C VAL A 38 -20.35 -2.17 -2.27
N LEU A 39 -19.35 -1.85 -3.07
CA LEU A 39 -19.24 -0.59 -3.79
C LEU A 39 -19.60 -0.82 -5.26
N VAL A 40 -20.52 -0.03 -5.79
CA VAL A 40 -20.84 -0.01 -7.22
C VAL A 40 -20.40 1.31 -7.83
N ILE A 41 -19.70 1.25 -8.95
CA ILE A 41 -19.29 2.41 -9.76
C ILE A 41 -19.94 2.28 -11.12
N GLU A 42 -20.96 3.08 -11.38
CA GLU A 42 -21.66 3.04 -12.67
C GLU A 42 -20.86 3.79 -13.74
N ASP A 43 -20.59 3.11 -14.85
CA ASP A 43 -19.95 3.66 -16.04
C ASP A 43 -20.44 2.92 -17.29
N HIS A 44 -21.38 3.53 -18.01
CA HIS A 44 -22.01 2.95 -19.20
C HIS A 44 -21.21 3.20 -20.50
N SER A 45 -19.95 3.63 -20.42
CA SER A 45 -19.15 3.97 -21.60
C SER A 45 -18.82 2.76 -22.49
N VAL A 46 -18.66 1.57 -21.90
CA VAL A 46 -18.38 0.31 -22.61
C VAL A 46 -19.14 -0.86 -21.98
N PRO A 47 -19.57 -1.88 -22.76
CA PRO A 47 -20.40 -2.99 -22.26
C PRO A 47 -19.60 -4.05 -21.47
N LEU A 48 -18.70 -3.60 -20.59
CA LEU A 48 -17.87 -4.42 -19.71
C LEU A 48 -18.22 -4.15 -18.25
N ALA A 49 -17.93 -5.12 -17.40
CA ALA A 49 -17.97 -4.98 -15.95
C ALA A 49 -16.68 -5.54 -15.34
N THR A 50 -16.15 -4.83 -14.34
CA THR A 50 -15.05 -5.26 -13.48
C THR A 50 -15.61 -5.64 -12.11
N ILE A 51 -15.28 -6.83 -11.63
CA ILE A 51 -15.59 -7.31 -10.28
C ILE A 51 -14.25 -7.42 -9.57
N GLU A 52 -14.07 -6.70 -8.47
CA GLU A 52 -12.91 -6.81 -7.60
C GLU A 52 -13.35 -7.17 -6.18
N ILE A 53 -12.64 -8.09 -5.54
CA ILE A 53 -12.72 -8.27 -4.10
C ILE A 53 -11.37 -7.94 -3.47
N ALA A 54 -11.39 -6.98 -2.55
CA ALA A 54 -10.23 -6.59 -1.75
C ALA A 54 -10.42 -7.05 -0.31
N THR A 55 -9.36 -7.58 0.29
CA THR A 55 -9.34 -8.00 1.69
C THR A 55 -8.24 -7.24 2.40
N LYS A 56 -8.51 -6.78 3.64
CA LYS A 56 -7.45 -6.25 4.51
C LYS A 56 -6.59 -7.41 4.97
N ASN A 57 -5.63 -7.75 4.13
CA ASN A 57 -4.62 -8.79 4.27
C ASN A 57 -3.38 -8.33 3.48
N GLY A 58 -2.29 -9.07 3.53
CA GLY A 58 -1.01 -8.68 2.92
C GLY A 58 0.11 -8.86 3.92
N SER A 59 1.32 -8.41 3.57
CA SER A 59 2.48 -8.67 4.42
C SER A 59 2.31 -8.11 5.83
N PHE A 60 1.58 -7.00 6.03
CA PHE A 60 1.37 -6.42 7.36
C PHE A 60 0.74 -7.37 8.38
N THR A 61 0.04 -8.40 7.92
CA THR A 61 -0.59 -9.42 8.77
C THR A 61 0.32 -10.60 9.12
N GLU A 62 1.47 -10.70 8.48
CA GLU A 62 2.36 -11.87 8.50
C GLU A 62 3.39 -11.77 9.63
N SER A 63 3.35 -12.75 10.53
CA SER A 63 4.49 -13.07 11.39
C SER A 63 5.59 -13.76 10.56
N PRO A 64 6.84 -13.88 11.08
CA PRO A 64 7.95 -14.46 10.33
C PRO A 64 7.64 -15.84 9.72
N GLU A 65 6.89 -16.69 10.41
CA GLU A 65 6.53 -18.03 9.94
C GLU A 65 5.46 -18.07 8.83
N PHE A 66 4.86 -16.91 8.51
CA PHE A 66 3.91 -16.69 7.41
C PHE A 66 4.43 -15.72 6.35
N ASN A 67 5.69 -15.29 6.40
CA ASN A 67 6.18 -14.24 5.51
C ASN A 67 6.22 -14.68 4.02
N GLY A 68 5.47 -13.97 3.18
CA GLY A 68 5.26 -14.27 1.75
C GLY A 68 4.00 -15.08 1.46
N LEU A 69 3.29 -15.54 2.49
CA LEU A 69 2.19 -16.49 2.29
C LEU A 69 0.89 -15.83 1.83
N SER A 70 0.71 -14.52 1.97
CA SER A 70 -0.39 -13.80 1.31
C SER A 70 -0.21 -13.78 -0.20
N HIS A 71 1.03 -13.62 -0.68
CA HIS A 71 1.36 -13.69 -2.10
C HIS A 71 1.21 -15.12 -2.64
N LEU A 72 1.66 -16.13 -1.89
CA LEU A 72 1.39 -17.52 -2.28
C LEU A 72 -0.12 -17.85 -2.27
N TYR A 73 -0.89 -17.32 -1.31
CA TYR A 73 -2.35 -17.45 -1.30
C TYR A 73 -2.97 -16.86 -2.57
N GLU A 74 -2.44 -15.71 -3.03
CA GLU A 74 -2.83 -15.11 -4.29
C GLU A 74 -2.65 -16.05 -5.49
N HIS A 75 -1.50 -16.71 -5.60
CA HIS A 75 -1.27 -17.73 -6.64
C HIS A 75 -2.30 -18.87 -6.54
N MET A 76 -2.53 -19.36 -5.33
CA MET A 76 -3.44 -20.49 -5.11
C MET A 76 -4.91 -20.16 -5.40
N PHE A 77 -5.31 -18.88 -5.36
CA PHE A 77 -6.65 -18.43 -5.74
C PHE A 77 -7.03 -18.81 -7.17
N PHE A 78 -6.05 -18.82 -8.09
CA PHE A 78 -6.26 -19.13 -9.50
C PHE A 78 -6.17 -20.63 -9.84
N LYS A 79 -5.91 -21.49 -8.85
CA LYS A 79 -5.63 -22.91 -9.12
C LYS A 79 -6.86 -23.80 -9.07
N ALA A 80 -7.68 -23.68 -8.04
CA ALA A 80 -8.90 -24.49 -7.93
C ALA A 80 -9.79 -23.97 -6.81
N ASN A 81 -11.09 -24.16 -6.97
CA ASN A 81 -12.07 -23.94 -5.92
C ASN A 81 -13.07 -25.10 -5.87
N LYS A 82 -14.09 -24.97 -5.01
CA LYS A 82 -15.13 -26.00 -4.85
C LYS A 82 -15.87 -26.34 -6.14
N ASP A 83 -16.16 -25.35 -6.97
CA ASP A 83 -16.97 -25.53 -8.18
C ASP A 83 -16.12 -25.89 -9.41
N TYR A 84 -14.85 -25.50 -9.41
CA TYR A 84 -13.86 -25.79 -10.44
C TYR A 84 -12.64 -26.45 -9.78
N PRO A 85 -12.67 -27.79 -9.60
CA PRO A 85 -11.78 -28.50 -8.68
C PRO A 85 -10.37 -28.80 -9.23
N SER A 86 -10.06 -28.32 -10.44
CA SER A 86 -8.76 -28.38 -11.10
C SER A 86 -8.42 -27.05 -11.79
N GLU A 87 -7.13 -26.79 -12.01
CA GLU A 87 -6.66 -25.59 -12.72
C GLU A 87 -7.22 -25.49 -14.13
N GLU A 88 -7.27 -26.60 -14.85
CA GLU A 88 -7.87 -26.68 -16.19
C GLU A 88 -9.35 -26.24 -16.17
N ALA A 89 -10.17 -26.79 -15.26
CA ALA A 89 -11.58 -26.43 -15.16
C ALA A 89 -11.78 -24.96 -14.75
N PHE A 90 -10.91 -24.44 -13.88
CA PHE A 90 -10.94 -23.05 -13.45
C PHE A 90 -10.62 -22.11 -14.61
N LEU A 91 -9.54 -22.39 -15.35
CA LEU A 91 -9.10 -21.60 -16.50
C LEU A 91 -10.09 -21.70 -17.67
N ASP A 92 -10.65 -22.87 -17.93
CA ASP A 92 -11.65 -23.03 -18.99
C ASP A 92 -12.93 -22.26 -18.67
N ARG A 93 -13.36 -22.26 -17.41
CA ARG A 93 -14.47 -21.39 -17.01
C ARG A 93 -14.17 -19.91 -17.22
N MET A 94 -12.96 -19.47 -16.89
CA MET A 94 -12.56 -18.08 -17.14
C MET A 94 -12.65 -17.73 -18.63
N LYS A 95 -12.15 -18.61 -19.50
CA LYS A 95 -12.24 -18.43 -20.97
C LYS A 95 -13.68 -18.38 -21.46
N GLU A 96 -14.54 -19.31 -21.00
CA GLU A 96 -15.97 -19.34 -21.34
C GLU A 96 -16.69 -18.04 -20.98
N LEU A 97 -16.32 -17.43 -19.85
CA LEU A 97 -16.92 -16.18 -19.38
C LEU A 97 -16.30 -14.94 -20.03
N GLY A 98 -15.22 -15.08 -20.79
CA GLY A 98 -14.45 -13.97 -21.34
C GLY A 98 -13.79 -13.12 -20.26
N ILE A 99 -13.35 -13.75 -19.16
CA ILE A 99 -12.70 -13.05 -18.05
C ILE A 99 -11.25 -12.74 -18.40
N ALA A 100 -10.90 -11.45 -18.34
CA ALA A 100 -9.54 -11.01 -18.09
C ALA A 100 -9.35 -10.86 -16.58
N ALA A 101 -8.46 -11.66 -15.98
CA ALA A 101 -8.24 -11.68 -14.54
C ALA A 101 -6.82 -11.28 -14.18
N ASN A 102 -6.66 -10.72 -12.98
CA ASN A 102 -5.38 -10.64 -12.30
C ASN A 102 -5.64 -10.48 -10.79
N ALA A 103 -4.57 -10.44 -10.01
CA ALA A 103 -4.60 -10.09 -8.60
C ALA A 103 -3.34 -9.31 -8.23
N THR A 104 -3.37 -8.69 -7.06
CA THR A 104 -2.18 -8.07 -6.49
C THR A 104 -2.16 -8.23 -4.98
N THR A 105 -0.98 -8.52 -4.45
CA THR A 105 -0.65 -8.49 -3.03
C THR A 105 0.28 -7.32 -2.76
N ASN A 106 -0.06 -6.51 -1.75
CA ASN A 106 0.77 -5.42 -1.25
C ASN A 106 0.89 -5.51 0.28
N THR A 107 1.45 -4.49 0.92
CA THR A 107 1.61 -4.47 2.37
C THR A 107 0.27 -4.59 3.09
N GLU A 108 -0.78 -3.89 2.65
CA GLU A 108 -2.04 -3.76 3.41
C GLU A 108 -3.30 -4.26 2.68
N ILE A 109 -3.13 -4.73 1.45
CA ILE A 109 -4.21 -5.24 0.61
C ILE A 109 -3.80 -6.52 -0.11
N VAL A 110 -4.76 -7.44 -0.23
CA VAL A 110 -4.79 -8.44 -1.31
C VAL A 110 -6.09 -8.24 -2.07
N ASN A 111 -6.03 -8.05 -3.38
CA ASN A 111 -7.21 -7.89 -4.24
C ASN A 111 -7.16 -8.82 -5.46
N TYR A 112 -8.33 -9.34 -5.81
CA TYR A 112 -8.55 -10.22 -6.95
C TYR A 112 -9.60 -9.59 -7.84
N PHE A 113 -9.36 -9.53 -9.14
CA PHE A 113 -10.27 -8.83 -10.04
C PHE A 113 -10.44 -9.51 -11.39
N PHE A 114 -11.67 -9.42 -11.89
CA PHE A 114 -12.12 -9.97 -13.16
C PHE A 114 -12.80 -8.88 -13.96
N THR A 115 -12.38 -8.70 -15.21
CA THR A 115 -13.09 -7.87 -16.19
C THR A 115 -13.69 -8.77 -17.25
N LEU A 116 -14.99 -8.59 -17.53
CA LEU A 116 -15.77 -9.47 -18.39
C LEU A 116 -16.89 -8.70 -19.11
N PRO A 117 -17.47 -9.25 -20.20
CA PRO A 117 -18.67 -8.67 -20.81
C PRO A 117 -19.84 -8.60 -19.81
N LYS A 118 -20.59 -7.49 -19.82
CA LYS A 118 -21.64 -7.23 -18.80
C LYS A 118 -22.71 -8.33 -18.71
N PHE A 119 -23.03 -8.97 -19.83
CA PHE A 119 -24.03 -10.04 -19.88
C PHE A 119 -23.61 -11.31 -19.10
N ASN A 120 -22.32 -11.43 -18.75
CA ASN A 120 -21.79 -12.50 -17.90
C ASN A 120 -21.65 -12.07 -16.43
N LEU A 121 -22.05 -10.85 -16.03
CA LEU A 121 -21.88 -10.31 -14.67
C LEU A 121 -22.34 -11.29 -13.57
N THR A 122 -23.55 -11.85 -13.68
CA THR A 122 -24.06 -12.81 -12.68
C THR A 122 -23.15 -14.02 -12.53
N LYS A 123 -22.66 -14.57 -13.66
CA LYS A 123 -21.76 -15.73 -13.66
C LYS A 123 -20.37 -15.37 -13.13
N GLY A 124 -19.88 -14.16 -13.42
CA GLY A 124 -18.65 -13.62 -12.85
C GLY A 124 -18.73 -13.46 -11.32
N LEU A 125 -19.85 -12.96 -10.81
CA LEU A 125 -20.09 -12.86 -9.36
C LEU A 125 -20.14 -14.24 -8.70
N GLN A 126 -20.80 -15.22 -9.33
CA GLN A 126 -20.80 -16.61 -8.85
C GLN A 126 -19.39 -17.21 -8.83
N PHE A 127 -18.61 -16.96 -9.88
CA PHE A 127 -17.23 -17.43 -10.00
C PHE A 127 -16.33 -16.83 -8.90
N MET A 128 -16.38 -15.51 -8.72
CA MET A 128 -15.66 -14.80 -7.64
C MET A 128 -16.06 -15.32 -6.25
N ASN A 129 -17.36 -15.52 -6.03
CA ASN A 129 -17.87 -16.04 -4.77
C ASN A 129 -17.33 -17.43 -4.43
N SER A 130 -17.23 -18.31 -5.42
CA SER A 130 -16.64 -19.65 -5.22
C SER A 130 -15.15 -19.57 -4.93
N ALA A 131 -14.42 -18.78 -5.73
CA ALA A 131 -12.97 -18.63 -5.62
C ALA A 131 -12.54 -18.04 -4.26
N ILE A 132 -13.23 -17.01 -3.76
CA ILE A 132 -12.84 -16.36 -2.50
C ILE A 132 -13.24 -17.20 -1.27
N GLN A 133 -14.38 -17.89 -1.30
CA GLN A 133 -14.88 -18.62 -0.12
C GLN A 133 -14.32 -20.02 0.02
N TYR A 134 -14.06 -20.69 -1.11
CA TYR A 134 -13.77 -22.12 -1.14
C TYR A 134 -12.55 -22.49 -2.02
N PRO A 135 -11.38 -21.84 -1.86
CA PRO A 135 -10.14 -22.32 -2.46
C PRO A 135 -9.80 -23.73 -1.94
N LYS A 136 -9.26 -24.58 -2.80
CA LYS A 136 -9.03 -26.01 -2.48
C LYS A 136 -7.66 -26.30 -1.84
N PHE A 137 -6.68 -25.40 -2.00
CA PHE A 137 -5.28 -25.57 -1.56
C PHE A 137 -4.73 -26.99 -1.77
N ASP A 138 -4.82 -27.49 -3.00
CA ASP A 138 -4.34 -28.83 -3.33
C ASP A 138 -2.84 -28.95 -3.07
N THR A 139 -2.42 -30.03 -2.40
CA THR A 139 -1.02 -30.19 -1.98
C THR A 139 -0.06 -30.35 -3.16
N SER A 140 -0.50 -31.00 -4.23
CA SER A 140 0.32 -31.21 -5.42
C SER A 140 0.50 -29.91 -6.20
N GLU A 141 -0.54 -29.10 -6.31
CA GLU A 141 -0.47 -27.77 -6.94
C GLU A 141 0.36 -26.80 -6.09
N MET A 142 0.18 -26.78 -4.78
CA MET A 142 1.01 -25.96 -3.89
C MET A 142 2.50 -26.27 -4.03
N LYS A 143 2.90 -27.55 -4.15
CA LYS A 143 4.31 -27.90 -4.36
C LYS A 143 4.90 -27.28 -5.63
N LYS A 144 4.11 -27.15 -6.69
CA LYS A 144 4.53 -26.48 -7.93
C LYS A 144 4.60 -24.97 -7.72
N GLU A 145 3.54 -24.38 -7.18
CA GLU A 145 3.45 -22.92 -6.99
C GLU A 145 4.45 -22.38 -5.98
N ASN A 146 4.82 -23.13 -4.95
CA ASN A 146 5.89 -22.76 -4.03
C ASN A 146 7.19 -22.46 -4.78
N VAL A 147 7.54 -23.28 -5.78
CA VAL A 147 8.76 -23.10 -6.59
C VAL A 147 8.59 -21.94 -7.58
N VAL A 148 7.38 -21.73 -8.12
CA VAL A 148 7.10 -20.59 -9.00
C VAL A 148 7.27 -19.28 -8.24
N VAL A 149 6.64 -19.13 -7.07
CA VAL A 149 6.76 -17.94 -6.23
C VAL A 149 8.20 -17.73 -5.75
N ASP A 150 8.91 -18.79 -5.41
CA ASP A 150 10.33 -18.72 -5.06
C ASP A 150 11.19 -18.21 -6.24
N ALA A 151 10.92 -18.68 -7.46
CA ALA A 151 11.60 -18.19 -8.67
C ALA A 151 11.29 -16.70 -8.94
N GLU A 152 10.09 -16.24 -8.62
CA GLU A 152 9.76 -14.80 -8.68
C GLU A 152 10.55 -13.98 -7.66
N PHE A 153 10.76 -14.52 -6.47
CA PHE A 153 11.65 -13.93 -5.48
C PHE A 153 13.09 -13.89 -6.04
N GLN A 154 13.65 -15.00 -6.51
CA GLN A 154 15.01 -15.03 -7.10
C GLN A 154 15.18 -14.03 -8.26
N ARG A 155 14.11 -13.82 -9.06
CA ARG A 155 14.07 -12.78 -10.10
C ARG A 155 14.16 -11.37 -9.51
N GLN A 156 13.51 -11.10 -8.38
CA GLN A 156 13.69 -9.83 -7.66
C GLN A 156 15.09 -9.66 -7.09
N GLU A 157 15.69 -10.73 -6.54
CA GLU A 157 17.07 -10.71 -6.02
C GLU A 157 18.10 -10.41 -7.11
N SER A 158 17.78 -10.74 -8.37
CA SER A 158 18.61 -10.41 -9.52
C SER A 158 18.66 -8.90 -9.83
N ASN A 159 17.75 -8.10 -9.24
CA ASN A 159 17.83 -6.64 -9.34
C ASN A 159 19.05 -6.15 -8.53
N PRO A 160 19.95 -5.35 -9.14
CA PRO A 160 21.18 -4.93 -8.47
C PRO A 160 20.95 -4.07 -7.22
N TYR A 161 19.76 -3.47 -7.04
CA TYR A 161 19.37 -2.69 -5.88
C TYR A 161 18.72 -3.51 -4.76
N PHE A 162 18.35 -4.77 -5.02
CA PHE A 162 17.58 -5.60 -4.08
C PHE A 162 18.27 -5.71 -2.72
N ALA A 163 19.56 -6.10 -2.72
CA ALA A 163 20.32 -6.28 -1.48
C ALA A 163 20.36 -5.01 -0.61
N LEU A 164 20.42 -3.82 -1.22
CA LEU A 164 20.36 -2.56 -0.48
C LEU A 164 18.98 -2.34 0.15
N ILE A 165 17.92 -2.52 -0.62
CA ILE A 165 16.53 -2.30 -0.17
C ILE A 165 16.16 -3.32 0.91
N ASP A 166 16.57 -4.58 0.74
CA ASP A 166 16.33 -5.64 1.70
C ASP A 166 17.06 -5.40 3.02
N THR A 167 18.36 -5.08 2.95
CA THR A 167 19.14 -4.70 4.13
C THR A 167 18.52 -3.48 4.81
N MET A 168 18.15 -2.45 4.04
CA MET A 168 17.47 -1.26 4.57
C MET A 168 16.19 -1.61 5.33
N ASN A 169 15.36 -2.49 4.78
CA ASN A 169 14.12 -2.91 5.43
C ASN A 169 14.38 -3.69 6.73
N HIS A 170 15.42 -4.53 6.80
CA HIS A 170 15.79 -5.21 8.05
C HIS A 170 16.20 -4.20 9.13
N HIS A 171 17.03 -3.21 8.77
CA HIS A 171 17.45 -2.16 9.69
C HIS A 171 16.28 -1.25 10.11
N LEU A 172 15.40 -0.89 9.18
CA LEU A 172 14.29 0.03 9.44
C LEU A 172 13.18 -0.62 10.27
N TRP A 173 12.82 -1.87 9.97
CA TRP A 173 11.63 -2.51 10.55
C TRP A 173 11.93 -3.53 11.65
N GLY A 174 13.20 -3.94 11.79
CA GLY A 174 13.67 -4.85 12.85
C GLY A 174 12.84 -6.14 12.92
N ASP A 175 12.38 -6.47 14.13
CA ASP A 175 11.58 -7.67 14.40
C ASP A 175 10.26 -7.74 13.61
N LEU A 176 9.79 -6.62 13.07
CA LEU A 176 8.56 -6.54 12.26
C LEU A 176 8.84 -6.49 10.75
N TYR A 177 10.06 -6.81 10.31
CA TYR A 177 10.44 -6.86 8.89
C TYR A 177 9.46 -7.68 8.02
N SER A 178 8.99 -8.85 8.49
CA SER A 178 8.03 -9.67 7.76
C SER A 178 6.75 -8.92 7.40
N ARG A 179 6.39 -7.89 8.18
CA ARG A 179 5.20 -7.05 7.97
C ARG A 179 5.34 -6.00 6.90
N LYS A 180 6.52 -5.92 6.27
CA LYS A 180 6.87 -5.00 5.19
C LYS A 180 7.44 -5.73 3.98
N ASN A 181 7.87 -6.96 4.17
CA ASN A 181 8.39 -7.82 3.13
C ASN A 181 7.27 -8.58 2.39
N VAL A 182 6.77 -8.01 1.31
CA VAL A 182 5.70 -8.62 0.49
C VAL A 182 6.17 -9.88 -0.25
N ILE A 183 7.40 -9.89 -0.76
CA ILE A 183 7.92 -11.03 -1.55
C ILE A 183 8.15 -12.26 -0.67
N GLY A 184 8.47 -12.06 0.61
CA GLY A 184 8.47 -13.09 1.62
C GLY A 184 9.83 -13.69 1.93
N ASN A 185 9.82 -14.91 2.48
CA ASN A 185 11.03 -15.64 2.84
C ASN A 185 11.10 -16.97 2.07
N HIS A 186 12.21 -17.23 1.38
CA HIS A 186 12.44 -18.45 0.58
C HIS A 186 12.05 -19.73 1.34
N GLN A 187 12.54 -19.90 2.57
CA GLN A 187 12.29 -21.10 3.36
C GLN A 187 10.80 -21.24 3.72
N VAL A 188 10.15 -20.14 4.07
CA VAL A 188 8.71 -20.12 4.43
C VAL A 188 7.84 -20.45 3.23
N ILE A 189 8.15 -19.89 2.05
CA ILE A 189 7.45 -20.11 0.79
C ILE A 189 7.62 -21.56 0.34
N LEU A 190 8.85 -22.06 0.27
CA LEU A 190 9.15 -23.41 -0.19
C LEU A 190 8.51 -24.49 0.69
N THR A 191 8.37 -24.23 1.99
CA THR A 191 7.77 -25.16 2.96
C THR A 191 6.32 -24.87 3.31
N ALA A 192 5.65 -23.98 2.56
CA ALA A 192 4.25 -23.68 2.78
C ALA A 192 3.36 -24.92 2.61
N THR A 193 2.31 -25.01 3.45
CA THR A 193 1.39 -26.15 3.48
C THR A 193 -0.06 -25.67 3.38
N PRO A 194 -1.01 -26.53 2.95
CA PRO A 194 -2.44 -26.20 2.95
C PRO A 194 -2.95 -25.71 4.31
N ALA A 195 -2.44 -26.29 5.41
CA ALA A 195 -2.80 -25.87 6.77
C ALA A 195 -2.42 -24.40 7.06
N LYS A 196 -1.31 -23.89 6.51
CA LYS A 196 -0.95 -22.47 6.64
C LYS A 196 -1.90 -21.59 5.83
N MET A 197 -2.28 -22.01 4.61
CA MET A 197 -3.27 -21.28 3.79
C MET A 197 -4.64 -21.22 4.48
N GLU A 198 -5.09 -22.34 5.05
CA GLU A 198 -6.32 -22.39 5.85
C GLU A 198 -6.23 -21.50 7.09
N THR A 199 -5.06 -21.40 7.72
CA THR A 199 -4.86 -20.48 8.84
C THR A 199 -5.04 -19.02 8.39
N ILE A 200 -4.45 -18.63 7.26
CA ILE A 200 -4.61 -17.27 6.69
C ILE A 200 -6.08 -17.01 6.35
N LYS A 201 -6.73 -17.94 5.65
CA LYS A 201 -8.15 -17.87 5.28
C LYS A 201 -9.03 -17.63 6.51
N ASN A 202 -8.86 -18.44 7.55
CA ASN A 202 -9.68 -18.37 8.76
C ASN A 202 -9.38 -17.15 9.64
N LYS A 203 -8.24 -16.47 9.43
CA LYS A 203 -7.95 -15.20 10.09
C LYS A 203 -8.59 -14.02 9.37
N TYR A 204 -8.43 -13.92 8.05
CA TYR A 204 -8.63 -12.65 7.34
C TYR A 204 -9.65 -12.69 6.19
N TYR A 205 -9.97 -13.85 5.62
CA TYR A 205 -10.85 -13.96 4.44
C TYR A 205 -12.31 -14.14 4.87
N TRP A 206 -12.93 -13.03 5.25
CA TRP A 206 -14.30 -12.96 5.77
C TRP A 206 -15.04 -11.77 5.15
N PRO A 207 -16.37 -11.84 4.98
CA PRO A 207 -17.12 -10.75 4.35
C PRO A 207 -16.96 -9.42 5.11
N ASN A 208 -16.95 -9.46 6.45
CA ASN A 208 -16.74 -8.30 7.30
C ASN A 208 -15.30 -7.75 7.31
N ASN A 209 -14.38 -8.36 6.54
CA ASN A 209 -13.01 -7.88 6.30
C ASN A 209 -12.72 -7.69 4.80
N SER A 210 -13.76 -7.69 3.97
CA SER A 210 -13.63 -7.56 2.52
C SER A 210 -14.53 -6.45 1.97
N LEU A 211 -14.08 -5.85 0.87
CA LEU A 211 -14.84 -4.95 0.01
C LEU A 211 -14.99 -5.61 -1.36
N LEU A 212 -16.23 -5.77 -1.80
CA LEU A 212 -16.54 -6.13 -3.19
C LEU A 212 -16.83 -4.84 -3.96
N THR A 213 -16.02 -4.54 -4.97
CA THR A 213 -16.25 -3.43 -5.89
C THR A 213 -16.71 -3.96 -7.23
N VAL A 214 -17.83 -3.45 -7.77
CA VAL A 214 -18.33 -3.76 -9.11
C VAL A 214 -18.41 -2.47 -9.91
N ALA A 215 -17.73 -2.39 -11.04
CA ALA A 215 -17.67 -1.18 -11.85
C ALA A 215 -17.91 -1.45 -13.34
N GLY A 216 -18.48 -0.48 -14.06
CA GLY A 216 -18.72 -0.57 -15.51
C GLY A 216 -20.20 -0.42 -15.88
N ASP A 217 -20.63 -1.03 -16.98
CA ASP A 217 -21.99 -0.90 -17.53
C ASP A 217 -22.96 -1.78 -16.73
N VAL A 218 -23.28 -1.31 -15.51
CA VAL A 218 -24.10 -1.98 -14.51
C VAL A 218 -25.05 -1.00 -13.84
N SER A 219 -26.14 -1.51 -13.25
CA SER A 219 -27.00 -0.75 -12.33
C SER A 219 -26.71 -1.18 -10.90
N HIS A 220 -26.52 -0.22 -9.99
CA HIS A 220 -26.25 -0.49 -8.59
C HIS A 220 -27.38 -1.28 -7.91
N GLU A 221 -28.65 -1.02 -8.26
CA GLU A 221 -29.78 -1.77 -7.72
C GLU A 221 -29.70 -3.25 -8.11
N ASP A 222 -29.42 -3.53 -9.39
CA ASP A 222 -29.28 -4.89 -9.90
C ASP A 222 -28.07 -5.60 -9.29
N VAL A 223 -26.94 -4.90 -9.16
CA VAL A 223 -25.73 -5.45 -8.53
C VAL A 223 -26.01 -5.78 -7.07
N PHE A 224 -26.58 -4.86 -6.29
CA PHE A 224 -26.89 -5.12 -4.89
C PHE A 224 -27.84 -6.32 -4.71
N ASN A 225 -28.82 -6.47 -5.59
CA ASN A 225 -29.73 -7.60 -5.60
C ASN A 225 -29.00 -8.93 -5.92
N GLN A 226 -28.15 -8.93 -6.95
CA GLN A 226 -27.39 -10.12 -7.35
C GLN A 226 -26.37 -10.52 -6.28
N VAL A 227 -25.58 -9.57 -5.76
CA VAL A 227 -24.60 -9.82 -4.71
C VAL A 227 -25.28 -10.30 -3.43
N GLY A 228 -26.42 -9.70 -3.06
CA GLY A 228 -27.22 -10.17 -1.92
C GLY A 228 -27.65 -11.63 -2.06
N LYS A 229 -28.06 -12.06 -3.26
CA LYS A 229 -28.44 -13.46 -3.55
C LYS A 229 -27.24 -14.41 -3.58
N ILE A 230 -26.10 -13.99 -4.15
CA ILE A 230 -24.94 -14.84 -4.41
C ILE A 230 -24.01 -14.92 -3.18
N MET A 231 -23.71 -13.79 -2.56
CA MET A 231 -22.71 -13.65 -1.51
C MET A 231 -23.32 -13.41 -0.12
N GLY A 232 -24.65 -13.22 -0.02
CA GLY A 232 -25.32 -13.01 1.27
C GLY A 232 -25.25 -14.20 2.23
N SER A 233 -24.99 -15.40 1.71
CA SER A 233 -24.78 -16.63 2.50
C SER A 233 -23.33 -16.82 2.97
N TRP A 234 -22.40 -15.95 2.53
CA TRP A 234 -21.02 -15.96 3.05
C TRP A 234 -21.05 -15.63 4.53
N LYS A 235 -20.68 -16.61 5.37
CA LYS A 235 -20.74 -16.46 6.82
C LYS A 235 -19.70 -15.42 7.30
N PRO A 236 -20.08 -14.45 8.13
CA PRO A 236 -19.11 -13.58 8.80
C PRO A 236 -18.27 -14.36 9.80
N SER A 237 -17.10 -13.82 10.15
CA SER A 237 -16.22 -14.41 11.16
C SER A 237 -16.84 -14.46 12.57
N GLY A 238 -17.78 -13.55 12.86
CA GLY A 238 -18.32 -13.33 14.20
C GLY A 238 -17.37 -12.56 15.14
N PHE A 239 -16.26 -12.03 14.63
CA PHE A 239 -15.28 -11.22 15.38
C PHE A 239 -14.59 -10.20 14.47
N ASP A 240 -14.05 -9.12 15.02
CA ASP A 240 -13.13 -8.24 14.27
C ASP A 240 -11.75 -8.94 14.15
N PRO A 241 -11.26 -9.24 12.92
CA PRO A 241 -9.97 -9.90 12.74
C PRO A 241 -8.80 -9.19 13.42
N PHE A 242 -8.79 -7.86 13.45
CA PHE A 242 -7.67 -7.07 13.99
C PHE A 242 -7.78 -6.82 15.49
N GLN A 243 -8.95 -7.07 16.10
CA GLN A 243 -9.04 -7.18 17.56
C GLN A 243 -8.62 -8.56 18.05
N LYS A 244 -9.01 -9.63 17.32
CA LYS A 244 -8.65 -11.01 17.67
C LYS A 244 -7.18 -11.32 17.39
N PHE A 245 -6.63 -10.76 16.30
CA PHE A 245 -5.26 -10.91 15.86
C PHE A 245 -4.63 -9.51 15.69
N PRO A 246 -4.26 -8.84 16.80
CA PRO A 246 -3.74 -7.49 16.75
C PRO A 246 -2.42 -7.42 15.98
N ILE A 247 -2.26 -6.37 15.17
CA ILE A 247 -1.01 -6.05 14.49
C ILE A 247 -0.09 -5.32 15.48
N PRO A 248 1.13 -5.82 15.75
CA PRO A 248 2.10 -5.13 16.59
C PRO A 248 2.44 -3.74 16.06
N GLU A 249 2.62 -2.77 16.97
CA GLU A 249 3.05 -1.43 16.62
C GLU A 249 4.56 -1.38 16.31
N PHE A 250 4.93 -0.60 15.30
CA PHE A 250 6.34 -0.35 14.98
C PHE A 250 6.96 0.59 16.03
N LYS A 251 8.07 0.16 16.62
CA LYS A 251 8.82 0.99 17.56
C LYS A 251 9.64 2.03 16.78
N PRO A 252 9.64 3.31 17.20
CA PRO A 252 10.52 4.30 16.61
C PRO A 252 11.99 3.86 16.66
N LEU A 253 12.76 4.21 15.62
CA LEU A 253 14.20 4.04 15.63
C LEU A 253 14.83 4.79 16.81
N GLU A 254 15.75 4.13 17.54
CA GLU A 254 16.41 4.72 18.72
C GLU A 254 17.62 5.59 18.36
N LYS A 255 18.31 5.25 17.27
CA LYS A 255 19.54 5.90 16.81
C LYS A 255 19.64 5.89 15.29
N LYS A 256 20.50 6.75 14.76
CA LYS A 256 20.87 6.70 13.34
C LYS A 256 21.64 5.41 13.05
N ASP A 257 21.41 4.82 11.89
CA ASP A 257 22.05 3.58 11.48
C ASP A 257 22.63 3.70 10.07
N TYR A 258 23.81 3.11 9.85
CA TYR A 258 24.64 3.28 8.66
C TYR A 258 25.19 1.93 8.23
N PHE A 259 24.99 1.59 6.96
CA PHE A 259 25.53 0.35 6.41
C PHE A 259 25.92 0.51 4.93
N ILE A 260 26.86 -0.33 4.50
CA ILE A 260 27.36 -0.34 3.12
C ILE A 260 27.05 -1.72 2.54
N VAL A 261 26.49 -1.74 1.34
CA VAL A 261 26.22 -2.95 0.57
C VAL A 261 27.11 -2.94 -0.67
N GLN A 262 27.77 -4.06 -0.94
CA GLN A 262 28.58 -4.24 -2.13
C GLN A 262 27.83 -5.09 -3.18
N SER A 263 27.82 -4.63 -4.43
CA SER A 263 27.27 -5.37 -5.57
C SER A 263 28.11 -5.14 -6.83
N GLU A 264 28.53 -6.21 -7.50
CA GLU A 264 29.32 -6.16 -8.74
C GLU A 264 28.53 -5.56 -9.93
N ASN A 265 27.20 -5.64 -9.87
CA ASN A 265 26.31 -5.29 -10.98
C ASN A 265 25.96 -3.80 -11.04
N ILE A 266 26.42 -2.98 -10.08
CA ILE A 266 26.18 -1.54 -10.08
C ILE A 266 27.36 -0.75 -10.67
N LYS A 267 27.04 0.29 -11.43
CA LYS A 267 28.04 1.16 -12.10
C LYS A 267 28.15 2.56 -11.48
N VAL A 268 27.20 2.93 -10.65
CA VAL A 268 27.14 4.23 -9.96
C VAL A 268 26.74 4.02 -8.50
N PRO A 269 27.31 4.79 -7.55
CA PRO A 269 26.94 4.66 -6.15
C PRO A 269 25.50 5.12 -5.92
N LEU A 270 24.76 4.40 -5.09
CA LEU A 270 23.40 4.78 -4.67
C LEU A 270 23.38 4.98 -3.16
N ILE A 271 22.85 6.12 -2.72
CA ILE A 271 22.60 6.42 -1.31
C ILE A 271 21.09 6.38 -1.07
N LEU A 272 20.66 5.65 -0.04
CA LEU A 272 19.27 5.53 0.37
C LEU A 272 19.16 5.91 1.85
N PHE A 273 18.40 6.95 2.18
CA PHE A 273 17.99 7.28 3.54
C PHE A 273 16.52 6.88 3.73
N ASN A 274 16.22 6.19 4.82
CA ASN A 274 14.84 5.92 5.23
C ASN A 274 14.54 6.36 6.66
N TRP A 275 13.36 6.94 6.84
CA TRP A 275 12.73 7.20 8.13
C TRP A 275 11.41 6.43 8.23
N MET A 276 10.95 6.22 9.46
CA MET A 276 9.55 5.87 9.72
C MET A 276 8.68 7.12 9.60
N GLY A 277 7.75 7.11 8.65
CA GLY A 277 6.85 8.23 8.35
C GLY A 277 5.54 8.20 9.14
N PRO A 278 4.63 9.16 8.85
CA PRO A 278 3.29 9.16 9.42
C PRO A 278 2.49 7.93 8.96
N ASP A 279 1.40 7.64 9.66
CA ASP A 279 0.42 6.63 9.29
C ASP A 279 -1.00 7.20 9.31
N THR A 280 -1.92 6.52 8.63
CA THR A 280 -3.30 6.99 8.47
C THR A 280 -4.18 6.79 9.70
N ARG A 281 -3.68 6.15 10.76
CA ARG A 281 -4.39 6.00 12.05
C ARG A 281 -4.07 7.13 13.02
N ASN A 282 -2.81 7.58 13.03
CA ASN A 282 -2.25 8.39 14.10
C ASN A 282 -1.89 9.82 13.66
N ASP A 283 -1.57 10.05 12.38
CA ASP A 283 -1.25 11.39 11.88
C ASP A 283 -1.65 11.61 10.42
N LEU A 284 -2.98 11.60 10.19
CA LEU A 284 -3.58 11.79 8.87
C LEU A 284 -3.17 13.11 8.19
N LYS A 285 -2.95 14.18 8.96
CA LYS A 285 -2.59 15.48 8.38
C LYS A 285 -1.17 15.49 7.85
N ALA A 286 -0.26 14.80 8.53
CA ALA A 286 1.13 14.68 8.09
C ALA A 286 1.26 13.84 6.80
N THR A 287 0.35 12.90 6.51
CA THR A 287 0.39 12.14 5.24
C THR A 287 0.16 13.07 4.04
N TYR A 288 -0.80 14.00 4.12
CA TYR A 288 -1.02 15.00 3.07
C TYR A 288 0.18 15.95 2.91
N ALA A 289 0.76 16.39 4.04
CA ALA A 289 1.95 17.25 4.03
C ALA A 289 3.16 16.54 3.39
N ALA A 290 3.33 15.24 3.66
CA ALA A 290 4.39 14.41 3.09
C ALA A 290 4.29 14.31 1.57
N ASP A 291 3.08 14.08 1.04
CA ASP A 291 2.84 14.01 -0.41
C ASP A 291 3.12 15.35 -1.08
N VAL A 292 2.54 16.44 -0.55
CA VAL A 292 2.77 17.79 -1.10
C VAL A 292 4.25 18.14 -1.09
N PHE A 293 4.94 17.86 0.02
CA PHE A 293 6.37 18.14 0.12
C PHE A 293 7.20 17.30 -0.86
N SER A 294 6.90 16.01 -1.03
CA SER A 294 7.56 15.15 -2.02
C SER A 294 7.43 15.73 -3.44
N PHE A 295 6.24 16.23 -3.81
CA PHE A 295 6.00 16.88 -5.09
C PHE A 295 6.65 18.27 -5.24
N ILE A 296 6.95 18.96 -4.13
CA ILE A 296 7.78 20.18 -4.17
C ILE A 296 9.21 19.81 -4.54
N LEU A 297 9.78 18.78 -3.89
CA LEU A 297 11.16 18.35 -4.09
C LEU A 297 11.41 17.72 -5.47
N SER A 298 10.38 17.11 -6.08
CA SER A 298 10.48 16.51 -7.40
C SER A 298 10.49 17.54 -8.54
N GLN A 299 10.18 18.81 -8.27
CA GLN A 299 10.24 19.86 -9.29
C GLN A 299 11.71 20.18 -9.62
N ASN A 300 12.04 20.28 -10.91
CA ASN A 300 13.38 20.65 -11.37
C ASN A 300 13.83 21.99 -10.78
N SER A 301 12.91 22.94 -10.64
CA SER A 301 13.21 24.28 -10.09
C SER A 301 13.48 24.30 -8.58
N SER A 302 13.23 23.20 -7.86
CA SER A 302 13.36 23.13 -6.40
C SER A 302 14.81 23.28 -5.95
N LYS A 303 15.01 23.85 -4.75
CA LYS A 303 16.35 23.98 -4.16
C LYS A 303 17.05 22.62 -4.05
N PHE A 304 16.29 21.58 -3.71
CA PHE A 304 16.78 20.21 -3.59
C PHE A 304 17.32 19.64 -4.90
N ASN A 305 16.55 19.75 -5.98
CA ASN A 305 16.97 19.25 -7.29
C ASN A 305 18.16 20.06 -7.85
N LYS A 306 18.15 21.38 -7.67
CA LYS A 306 19.27 22.26 -8.05
C LYS A 306 20.56 21.94 -7.31
N ALA A 307 20.47 21.77 -6.00
CA ALA A 307 21.63 21.52 -5.14
C ALA A 307 22.29 20.16 -5.44
N LEU A 308 21.52 19.15 -5.80
CA LEU A 308 22.02 17.78 -5.96
C LEU A 308 22.14 17.34 -7.43
N SER A 309 21.08 17.49 -8.23
CA SER A 309 21.06 17.01 -9.61
C SER A 309 21.67 18.03 -10.58
N GLU A 310 21.19 19.28 -10.60
CA GLU A 310 21.68 20.29 -11.56
C GLU A 310 23.15 20.69 -11.31
N SER A 311 23.62 20.63 -10.05
CA SER A 311 25.02 20.83 -9.68
C SER A 311 25.95 19.67 -10.12
N GLY A 312 25.36 18.56 -10.57
CA GLY A 312 26.05 17.35 -11.00
C GLY A 312 26.68 16.55 -9.85
N LEU A 313 26.16 16.67 -8.62
CA LEU A 313 26.52 15.79 -7.50
C LEU A 313 25.82 14.42 -7.62
N ALA A 314 24.56 14.42 -8.05
CA ALA A 314 23.74 13.24 -8.31
C ALA A 314 23.23 13.24 -9.76
N LEU A 315 23.13 12.05 -10.34
CA LEU A 315 22.45 11.82 -11.62
C LEU A 315 20.93 11.90 -11.45
N GLN A 316 20.45 11.44 -10.31
CA GLN A 316 19.04 11.47 -9.94
C GLN A 316 18.92 11.59 -8.42
N VAL A 317 17.95 12.38 -7.98
CA VAL A 317 17.59 12.50 -6.56
C VAL A 317 16.07 12.52 -6.43
N GLY A 318 15.56 11.97 -5.33
CA GLY A 318 14.15 12.07 -4.99
C GLY A 318 13.92 11.85 -3.50
N LEU A 319 12.82 12.39 -3.01
CA LEU A 319 12.24 12.04 -1.72
C LEU A 319 10.78 11.67 -1.96
N ASN A 320 10.37 10.52 -1.43
CA ASN A 320 9.01 10.05 -1.50
C ASN A 320 8.54 9.51 -0.15
N TYR A 321 7.22 9.50 0.04
CA TYR A 321 6.56 8.88 1.18
C TYR A 321 5.58 7.85 0.67
N PHE A 322 5.56 6.66 1.27
CA PHE A 322 4.60 5.62 0.93
C PHE A 322 3.52 5.52 2.01
N THR A 323 2.33 6.05 1.73
CA THR A 323 1.22 6.08 2.69
C THR A 323 0.77 4.66 3.06
N GLN A 324 0.70 4.39 4.37
CA GLN A 324 0.20 3.14 4.94
C GLN A 324 -0.58 3.39 6.24
N LYS A 325 -1.46 2.46 6.58
CA LYS A 325 -2.19 2.40 7.86
C LYS A 325 -1.28 2.07 9.03
N HIS A 326 -0.29 1.23 8.81
CA HIS A 326 0.69 0.81 9.80
C HIS A 326 2.08 1.31 9.41
N VAL A 327 2.39 2.60 9.59
CA VAL A 327 3.70 3.25 9.38
C VAL A 327 4.31 3.05 7.98
N GLY A 328 4.28 4.09 7.16
CA GLY A 328 4.95 4.11 5.85
C GLY A 328 6.40 4.58 5.91
N PRO A 329 7.31 4.11 5.03
CA PRO A 329 8.65 4.71 4.93
C PRO A 329 8.61 6.09 4.26
N ILE A 330 9.45 6.99 4.74
CA ILE A 330 9.92 8.16 3.97
C ILE A 330 11.28 7.77 3.41
N SER A 331 11.46 7.85 2.10
CA SER A 331 12.67 7.42 1.41
C SER A 331 13.27 8.57 0.62
N LEU A 332 14.54 8.87 0.87
CA LEU A 332 15.35 9.77 0.05
C LEU A 332 16.40 8.92 -0.68
N THR A 333 16.35 8.95 -2.01
CA THR A 333 17.28 8.22 -2.88
C THR A 333 18.14 9.20 -3.66
N ALA A 334 19.44 8.93 -3.74
CA ALA A 334 20.37 9.66 -4.60
C ALA A 334 21.27 8.69 -5.37
N ILE A 335 21.15 8.69 -6.70
CA ILE A 335 22.11 8.04 -7.60
C ILE A 335 23.25 9.03 -7.82
N CYS A 336 24.37 8.80 -7.13
CA CYS A 336 25.46 9.76 -7.04
C CYS A 336 26.39 9.69 -8.25
N ASN A 337 27.00 10.83 -8.61
CA ASN A 337 28.17 10.80 -9.49
C ASN A 337 29.32 10.11 -8.76
N PRO A 338 29.95 9.06 -9.33
CA PRO A 338 31.03 8.33 -8.66
C PRO A 338 32.16 9.22 -8.15
N ALA A 339 32.56 10.27 -8.90
CA ALA A 339 33.65 11.14 -8.49
C ALA A 339 33.28 12.11 -7.34
N LYS A 340 31.99 12.24 -7.02
CA LYS A 340 31.47 13.25 -6.07
C LYS A 340 30.62 12.64 -4.95
N ALA A 341 30.67 11.32 -4.73
CA ALA A 341 29.80 10.63 -3.78
C ALA A 341 29.86 11.22 -2.35
N LYS A 342 31.06 11.55 -1.86
CA LYS A 342 31.23 12.24 -0.56
C LYS A 342 30.56 13.60 -0.52
N ALA A 343 30.80 14.45 -1.52
CA ALA A 343 30.18 15.77 -1.61
C ALA A 343 28.66 15.68 -1.75
N CYS A 344 28.15 14.69 -2.49
CA CYS A 344 26.73 14.41 -2.60
C CYS A 344 26.12 14.03 -1.24
N PHE A 345 26.78 13.15 -0.48
CA PHE A 345 26.32 12.74 0.84
C PHE A 345 26.25 13.92 1.83
N GLU A 346 27.29 14.76 1.88
CA GLU A 346 27.30 15.95 2.73
C GLU A 346 26.23 16.97 2.31
N GLU A 347 26.02 17.15 1.01
CA GLU A 347 24.97 18.04 0.50
C GLU A 347 23.56 17.51 0.85
N ILE A 348 23.33 16.19 0.78
CA ILE A 348 22.05 15.60 1.23
C ILE A 348 21.81 15.92 2.71
N LYS A 349 22.82 15.72 3.58
CA LYS A 349 22.73 16.08 5.00
C LYS A 349 22.47 17.57 5.19
N HIS A 350 23.10 18.43 4.40
CA HIS A 350 22.86 19.86 4.44
C HIS A 350 21.40 20.18 4.08
N GLN A 351 20.87 19.64 2.98
CA GLN A 351 19.49 19.82 2.56
C GLN A 351 18.48 19.32 3.62
N ILE A 352 18.74 18.17 4.26
CA ILE A 352 17.94 17.65 5.39
C ILE A 352 17.87 18.65 6.56
N ASN A 353 18.96 19.39 6.81
CA ASN A 353 19.01 20.35 7.92
C ASN A 353 18.29 21.68 7.61
N ILE A 354 18.12 22.04 6.34
CA ILE A 354 17.53 23.34 5.93
C ILE A 354 16.14 23.22 5.30
N MET A 355 15.63 21.99 5.09
CA MET A 355 14.37 21.78 4.37
C MET A 355 13.10 22.23 5.12
N ASP A 356 13.22 22.61 6.39
CA ASP A 356 12.15 23.27 7.16
C ASP A 356 12.30 24.81 7.20
N ASN A 357 13.29 25.40 6.52
CA ASN A 357 13.46 26.85 6.47
C ASN A 357 12.28 27.50 5.72
N ASP A 358 11.89 28.71 6.15
CA ASP A 358 10.75 29.44 5.59
C ASP A 358 10.89 29.66 4.08
N ASP A 359 12.11 29.93 3.60
CA ASP A 359 12.42 30.23 2.22
C ASP A 359 12.82 28.99 1.38
N TYR A 360 12.73 27.77 1.92
CA TYR A 360 13.25 26.57 1.25
C TYR A 360 12.53 26.27 -0.09
N PHE A 361 11.25 26.62 -0.19
CA PHE A 361 10.46 26.56 -1.42
C PHE A 361 9.57 27.80 -1.56
N THR A 362 9.21 28.19 -2.77
CA THR A 362 8.32 29.35 -3.01
C THR A 362 6.84 28.97 -2.88
N ASP A 363 5.96 29.96 -2.74
CA ASP A 363 4.50 29.71 -2.75
C ASP A 363 4.02 29.19 -4.12
N GLU A 364 4.71 29.57 -5.20
CA GLU A 364 4.47 29.02 -6.54
C GLU A 364 4.78 27.52 -6.60
N GLN A 365 5.89 27.07 -6.01
CA GLN A 365 6.25 25.65 -5.95
C GLN A 365 5.24 24.85 -5.12
N LEU A 366 4.75 25.42 -4.02
CA LEU A 366 3.69 24.83 -3.20
C LEU A 366 2.38 24.69 -4.00
N ALA A 367 1.96 25.75 -4.69
CA ALA A 367 0.75 25.72 -5.53
C ALA A 367 0.89 24.72 -6.69
N THR A 368 2.06 24.67 -7.32
CA THR A 368 2.38 23.73 -8.40
C THR A 368 2.32 22.28 -7.93
N ALA A 369 2.88 21.97 -6.75
CA ALA A 369 2.84 20.63 -6.17
C ALA A 369 1.40 20.16 -5.93
N LYS A 370 0.57 21.00 -5.31
CA LYS A 370 -0.86 20.72 -5.08
C LYS A 370 -1.61 20.49 -6.38
N ARG A 371 -1.35 21.32 -7.40
CA ARG A 371 -1.97 21.17 -8.72
C ARG A 371 -1.55 19.89 -9.43
N GLN A 372 -0.28 19.51 -9.32
CA GLN A 372 0.22 18.27 -9.92
C GLN A 372 -0.41 17.04 -9.26
N LEU A 373 -0.60 17.05 -7.94
CA LEU A 373 -1.33 16.01 -7.22
C LEU A 373 -2.78 15.89 -7.71
N GLU A 374 -3.49 17.01 -7.88
CA GLU A 374 -4.84 17.04 -8.44
C GLU A 374 -4.91 16.51 -9.88
N ILE A 375 -3.98 16.92 -10.74
CA ILE A 375 -3.90 16.41 -12.13
C ILE A 375 -3.64 14.90 -12.14
N ASN A 376 -2.74 14.41 -11.29
CA ASN A 376 -2.43 12.99 -11.21
C ASN A 376 -3.64 12.18 -10.70
N ASP A 377 -4.37 12.69 -9.72
CA ASP A 377 -5.60 12.06 -9.21
C ASP A 377 -6.69 12.00 -10.28
N VAL A 378 -6.91 13.09 -11.05
CA VAL A 378 -7.87 13.07 -12.18
C VAL A 378 -7.47 12.06 -13.24
N ARG A 379 -6.20 12.03 -13.65
CA ARG A 379 -5.69 11.07 -14.64
C ARG A 379 -5.83 9.62 -14.17
N GLY A 380 -5.57 9.37 -12.88
CA GLY A 380 -5.72 8.03 -12.28
C GLY A 380 -7.17 7.51 -12.31
N LYS A 381 -8.15 8.39 -12.47
CA LYS A 381 -9.60 8.08 -12.50
C LYS A 381 -10.17 7.92 -13.89
N GLU A 382 -9.41 8.18 -14.96
CA GLU A 382 -9.90 8.16 -16.34
C GLU A 382 -10.34 6.76 -16.81
N ILE A 383 -9.70 5.71 -16.27
CA ILE A 383 -10.01 4.32 -16.61
C ILE A 383 -10.71 3.68 -15.41
N THR A 384 -11.99 3.36 -15.57
CA THR A 384 -12.84 2.82 -14.50
C THR A 384 -12.26 1.57 -13.83
N SER A 385 -11.64 0.66 -14.58
CA SER A 385 -10.98 -0.52 -13.98
C SER A 385 -9.79 -0.15 -13.09
N ASN A 386 -8.98 0.85 -13.48
CA ASN A 386 -7.88 1.34 -12.64
C ASN A 386 -8.40 2.08 -11.41
N TYR A 387 -9.54 2.75 -11.56
CA TYR A 387 -10.16 3.47 -10.47
C TYR A 387 -10.63 2.52 -9.36
N VAL A 388 -11.18 1.35 -9.73
CA VAL A 388 -11.52 0.27 -8.78
C VAL A 388 -10.34 -0.10 -7.88
N HIS A 389 -9.18 -0.39 -8.47
CA HIS A 389 -7.97 -0.77 -7.73
C HIS A 389 -7.55 0.33 -6.74
N THR A 390 -7.63 1.59 -7.16
CA THR A 390 -7.27 2.75 -6.34
C THR A 390 -8.20 2.87 -5.12
N VAL A 391 -9.50 2.75 -5.33
CA VAL A 391 -10.50 2.87 -4.26
C VAL A 391 -10.34 1.74 -3.24
N SER A 392 -10.17 0.51 -3.72
CA SER A 392 -9.96 -0.65 -2.85
C SER A 392 -8.66 -0.55 -2.05
N PHE A 393 -7.57 -0.08 -2.68
CA PHE A 393 -6.30 0.18 -1.98
C PHE A 393 -6.53 1.15 -0.81
N TRP A 394 -7.19 2.28 -1.03
CA TRP A 394 -7.41 3.26 0.03
C TRP A 394 -8.41 2.80 1.09
N TRP A 395 -9.38 1.95 0.74
CA TRP A 395 -10.25 1.32 1.74
C TRP A 395 -9.46 0.42 2.70
N CYS A 396 -8.40 -0.24 2.24
CA CYS A 396 -7.50 -1.04 3.06
C CYS A 396 -6.51 -0.19 3.85
N SER A 397 -5.75 0.67 3.15
CA SER A 397 -4.59 1.41 3.68
C SER A 397 -4.96 2.69 4.44
N ALA A 398 -6.22 3.12 4.37
CA ALA A 398 -6.74 4.29 5.06
C ALA A 398 -8.24 4.12 5.34
N SER A 399 -9.06 4.89 4.61
CA SER A 399 -10.51 4.80 4.53
C SER A 399 -10.99 5.39 3.20
N LEU A 400 -12.24 5.10 2.82
CA LEU A 400 -12.87 5.79 1.69
C LEU A 400 -12.98 7.29 1.94
N ASP A 401 -13.25 7.71 3.19
CA ASP A 401 -13.31 9.13 3.55
C ASP A 401 -11.98 9.84 3.36
N TYR A 402 -10.86 9.17 3.67
CA TYR A 402 -9.52 9.69 3.41
C TYR A 402 -9.34 9.98 1.92
N TYR A 403 -9.70 9.02 1.07
CA TYR A 403 -9.50 9.11 -0.36
C TYR A 403 -10.42 10.15 -1.03
N PHE A 404 -11.73 10.13 -0.74
CA PHE A 404 -12.66 11.07 -1.36
C PHE A 404 -12.48 12.51 -0.89
N ASN A 405 -11.83 12.73 0.26
CA ASN A 405 -11.43 14.07 0.72
C ASN A 405 -9.95 14.38 0.45
N TYR A 406 -9.20 13.48 -0.20
CA TYR A 406 -7.73 13.59 -0.34
C TYR A 406 -7.33 14.91 -0.99
N ILE A 407 -7.84 15.21 -2.18
CA ILE A 407 -7.51 16.46 -2.89
C ILE A 407 -7.95 17.69 -2.10
N LYS A 408 -9.15 17.68 -1.51
CA LYS A 408 -9.62 18.78 -0.66
C LYS A 408 -8.67 19.04 0.51
N ASN A 409 -8.11 18.00 1.13
CA ASN A 409 -7.19 18.12 2.25
C ASN A 409 -5.78 18.52 1.79
N VAL A 410 -5.30 17.98 0.66
CA VAL A 410 -4.04 18.39 0.00
C VAL A 410 -4.06 19.89 -0.33
N GLN A 411 -5.17 20.41 -0.85
CA GLN A 411 -5.31 21.83 -1.17
C GLN A 411 -5.22 22.73 0.06
N GLN A 412 -5.54 22.22 1.26
CA GLN A 412 -5.45 22.95 2.52
C GLN A 412 -4.07 22.92 3.17
N VAL A 413 -3.13 22.07 2.70
CA VAL A 413 -1.78 21.96 3.29
C VAL A 413 -1.05 23.30 3.25
N THR A 414 -0.56 23.75 4.39
CA THR A 414 0.20 25.00 4.50
C THR A 414 1.71 24.73 4.60
N ARG A 415 2.52 25.78 4.41
CA ARG A 415 3.96 25.74 4.68
C ARG A 415 4.26 25.28 6.11
N ALA A 416 3.48 25.75 7.08
CA ALA A 416 3.62 25.36 8.49
C ALA A 416 3.35 23.86 8.71
N ASP A 417 2.39 23.28 7.99
CA ASP A 417 2.13 21.83 8.06
C ASP A 417 3.32 21.02 7.52
N ILE A 418 3.92 21.47 6.41
CA ILE A 418 5.12 20.85 5.83
C ILE A 418 6.31 20.97 6.80
N GLN A 419 6.55 22.15 7.38
CA GLN A 419 7.61 22.34 8.37
C GLN A 419 7.41 21.44 9.60
N LYS A 420 6.17 21.31 10.08
CA LYS A 420 5.83 20.41 11.17
C LYS A 420 6.09 18.95 10.81
N TYR A 421 5.73 18.53 9.60
CA TYR A 421 6.03 17.20 9.08
C TYR A 421 7.55 16.94 9.05
N VAL A 422 8.33 17.84 8.44
CA VAL A 422 9.79 17.72 8.36
C VAL A 422 10.42 17.62 9.74
N ARG A 423 10.05 18.50 10.68
CA ARG A 423 10.57 18.50 12.06
C ARG A 423 10.12 17.28 12.87
N LYS A 424 8.98 16.69 12.55
CA LYS A 424 8.44 15.53 13.28
C LYS A 424 9.03 14.22 12.77
N TYR A 425 9.29 14.09 11.47
CA TYR A 425 9.61 12.80 10.85
C TYR A 425 10.99 12.73 10.18
N ILE A 426 11.63 13.85 9.84
CA ILE A 426 12.87 13.86 9.04
C ILE A 426 14.02 14.52 9.81
N LYS A 427 13.92 15.83 10.05
CA LYS A 427 14.99 16.63 10.64
C LYS A 427 15.19 16.27 12.11
N ASP A 428 16.45 16.05 12.48
CA ASP A 428 16.88 15.62 13.82
C ASP A 428 16.18 14.33 14.30
N LYS A 429 15.71 13.50 13.38
CA LYS A 429 15.13 12.18 13.69
C LYS A 429 16.08 11.05 13.34
N PRO A 430 16.08 9.96 14.13
CA PRO A 430 16.77 8.73 13.75
C PRO A 430 16.32 8.23 12.37
N TYR A 431 17.28 7.81 11.56
CA TYR A 431 17.09 7.22 10.23
C TYR A 431 18.07 6.09 9.99
N CYS A 432 17.75 5.23 9.04
CA CYS A 432 18.69 4.28 8.48
C CYS A 432 19.23 4.84 7.15
N VAL A 433 20.53 4.74 6.91
CA VAL A 433 21.14 5.12 5.64
C VAL A 433 22.04 4.01 5.10
N GLY A 434 21.80 3.65 3.85
CA GLY A 434 22.53 2.62 3.14
C GLY A 434 23.27 3.19 1.94
N LEU A 435 24.50 2.75 1.72
CA LEU A 435 25.28 3.06 0.53
C LEU A 435 25.51 1.78 -0.28
N LEU A 436 25.08 1.76 -1.53
CA LEU A 436 25.36 0.68 -2.48
C LEU A 436 26.50 1.09 -3.41
N VAL A 437 27.56 0.29 -3.40
CA VAL A 437 28.77 0.47 -4.21
C VAL A 437 29.19 -0.87 -4.82
N ASN A 438 30.10 -0.86 -5.79
CA ASN A 438 30.81 -2.08 -6.19
C ASN A 438 32.18 -2.13 -5.48
N PRO A 439 32.87 -3.27 -5.45
CA PRO A 439 34.13 -3.40 -4.71
C PRO A 439 35.24 -2.44 -5.17
N GLN A 440 35.24 -2.04 -6.44
CA GLN A 440 36.20 -1.05 -6.94
C GLN A 440 35.89 0.35 -6.40
N MET A 441 34.63 0.77 -6.44
CA MET A 441 34.18 2.05 -5.90
C MET A 441 34.39 2.13 -4.39
N ASP A 442 34.14 1.05 -3.65
CA ASP A 442 34.37 1.01 -2.21
C ASP A 442 35.84 1.32 -1.85
N ARG A 443 36.78 0.71 -2.59
CA ARG A 443 38.22 1.00 -2.42
C ARG A 443 38.60 2.43 -2.79
N GLN A 444 38.00 2.98 -3.85
CA GLN A 444 38.32 4.32 -4.35
C GLN A 444 37.71 5.43 -3.51
N LEU A 445 36.46 5.26 -3.07
CA LEU A 445 35.71 6.24 -2.30
C LEU A 445 36.05 6.21 -0.82
N GLN A 446 36.48 5.05 -0.31
CA GLN A 446 36.69 4.79 1.12
C GLN A 446 35.51 5.31 1.97
N PRO A 447 34.26 4.82 1.75
CA PRO A 447 33.07 5.38 2.37
C PRO A 447 33.12 5.42 3.90
N ALA A 448 33.82 4.49 4.54
CA ALA A 448 34.05 4.49 5.99
C ALA A 448 34.65 5.82 6.54
N THR A 449 35.26 6.65 5.70
CA THR A 449 35.82 7.96 6.09
C THR A 449 34.79 9.08 6.21
N PHE A 450 33.62 8.96 5.55
CA PHE A 450 32.60 10.02 5.50
C PHE A 450 31.16 9.51 5.75
N PHE A 451 30.89 8.24 5.49
CA PHE A 451 29.60 7.59 5.63
C PHE A 451 29.52 6.86 6.97
N LYS A 452 29.36 7.63 8.05
CA LYS A 452 29.23 7.11 9.42
C LYS A 452 28.27 7.98 10.22
N ALA A 453 27.77 7.42 11.32
CA ALA A 453 27.08 8.21 12.32
C ALA A 453 28.02 9.28 12.88
N ASP A 454 27.52 10.52 12.93
CA ASP A 454 28.15 11.61 13.68
C ASP A 454 28.03 11.38 15.19
#